data_AF-A0A1W1ZZ69-F1
#
_entry.id   AF-A0A1W1ZZ69-F1
#
_cell.length_a   1.000
_cell.length_b   1.000
_cell.length_c   1.000
_cell.angle_alpha   90.00
_cell.angle_beta   90.00
_cell.angle_gamma   90.00
#
_symmetry.space_group_name_H-M   'P 1'
#
loop_
_entity.id
_entity.type
_entity.pdbx_description
1 polymer ?
#
loop_
_entity_poly.entity_id
_entity_poly.type
_entity_poly.pdbx_seq_one_letter_code
_entity_poly.pdbx_strand_id
1 'polypeptide(L)' 'MTTTTITGARGFDGEKNRGRVAEGLRADLLLVDGDPTTTISDTLNTRAVWRRGAGLGR' A
#
# COMPACT_ATOMS: atom_id res chain seq x y z
N MET A 1 10.17 6.53 10.03
CA MET A 1 9.64 5.55 9.07
C MET A 1 8.51 4.80 9.75
N THR A 2 7.27 5.27 9.60
CA THR A 2 6.07 4.67 10.18
C THR A 2 5.29 4.05 9.03
N THR A 3 5.15 2.71 9.03
CA THR A 3 4.41 1.98 8.00
C THR A 3 2.98 1.80 8.50
N THR A 4 2.02 2.30 7.72
CA THR A 4 0.58 2.24 8.03
C THR A 4 -0.09 1.20 7.14
N THR A 5 -0.91 0.33 7.74
CA THR A 5 -1.77 -0.62 7.01
C THR A 5 -3.12 0.04 6.73
N ILE A 6 -3.51 0.10 5.45
CA ILE A 6 -4.83 0.58 5.02
C ILE A 6 -5.82 -0.59 4.97
N THR A 7 -6.93 -0.50 5.72
CA THR A 7 -8.06 -1.44 5.59
C THR A 7 -8.76 -1.20 4.25
N GLY A 8 -8.55 -2.10 3.30
CA GLY A 8 -9.29 -2.12 2.04
C GLY A 8 -9.19 -3.49 1.38
N ALA A 9 -10.00 -4.46 1.82
CA ALA A 9 -9.96 -5.84 1.33
C ALA A 9 -11.23 -6.64 1.69
N ARG A 10 -12.44 -6.18 1.35
CA ARG A 10 -13.67 -6.90 1.73
C ARG A 10 -14.69 -7.10 0.61
N GLY A 11 -14.31 -6.86 -0.66
CA GLY A 11 -15.28 -6.75 -1.76
C GLY A 11 -14.99 -7.56 -3.04
N PHE A 12 -13.82 -8.18 -3.19
CA PHE A 12 -13.42 -8.82 -4.44
C PHE A 12 -12.83 -10.21 -4.21
N ASP A 13 -13.41 -11.26 -4.81
CA ASP A 13 -13.05 -12.69 -4.65
C ASP A 13 -11.58 -13.08 -4.94
N GLY A 14 -10.71 -12.15 -5.33
CA GLY A 14 -9.25 -12.32 -5.46
C GLY A 14 -8.42 -11.93 -4.21
N GLU A 15 -9.09 -11.69 -3.07
CA GLU A 15 -8.60 -10.89 -1.93
C GLU A 15 -7.54 -11.53 -1.01
N LYS A 16 -7.37 -12.85 -0.99
CA LYS A 16 -6.60 -13.49 0.11
C LYS A 16 -5.14 -13.04 0.22
N ASN A 17 -4.57 -12.49 -0.85
CA ASN A 17 -3.14 -12.18 -0.95
C ASN A 17 -2.84 -10.70 -1.22
N ARG A 18 -3.74 -9.76 -0.91
CA ARG A 18 -3.57 -8.30 -1.16
C ARG A 18 -4.06 -7.45 0.01
N GLY A 19 -3.67 -6.17 0.04
CA GLY A 19 -4.16 -5.20 1.04
C GLY A 19 -3.52 -5.30 2.43
N ARG A 20 -2.60 -6.25 2.65
CA ARG A 20 -1.86 -6.40 3.91
C ARG A 20 -0.38 -6.62 3.62
N VAL A 21 0.47 -5.97 4.42
CA VAL A 21 1.91 -6.24 4.44
C VAL A 21 2.14 -7.43 5.37
N ALA A 22 2.26 -8.62 4.79
CA ALA A 22 2.60 -9.85 5.50
C ALA A 22 3.28 -10.85 4.55
N GLU A 23 4.07 -11.77 5.10
CA GLU A 23 4.73 -12.83 4.34
C GLU A 23 3.71 -13.69 3.58
N GLY A 24 4.10 -14.17 2.39
CA GLY A 24 3.24 -14.97 1.52
C GLY A 24 2.18 -14.19 0.74
N LEU A 25 2.00 -12.89 1.01
CA LEU A 25 1.09 -12.01 0.26
C LEU A 25 1.83 -11.29 -0.87
N ARG A 26 1.08 -10.78 -1.85
CA ARG A 26 1.65 -9.99 -2.94
C ARG A 26 2.19 -8.67 -2.39
N ALA A 27 3.43 -8.34 -2.78
CA ALA A 27 4.07 -7.07 -2.48
C ALA A 27 3.57 -5.96 -3.41
N ASP A 28 2.32 -5.56 -3.22
CA ASP A 28 1.74 -4.34 -3.81
C ASP A 28 1.82 -3.25 -2.73
N LEU A 29 2.76 -2.30 -2.87
CA LEU A 29 3.11 -1.31 -1.85
C LEU A 29 3.10 0.11 -2.39
N LEU A 30 2.79 1.07 -1.53
CA LEU A 30 2.84 2.51 -1.78
C LEU A 30 3.72 3.18 -0.73
N LEU A 31 4.67 4.01 -1.16
CA LEU A 31 5.37 4.93 -0.28
C LEU A 31 4.80 6.33 -0.49
N VAL A 32 4.37 6.97 0.59
CA VAL A 32 3.86 8.34 0.60
C VAL A 32 4.69 9.19 1.56
N ASP A 33 4.82 10.48 1.25
CA ASP A 33 5.36 11.46 2.19
C ASP A 33 4.22 12.07 3.01
N GLY A 34 4.34 11.97 4.34
CA GLY A 34 3.31 12.39 5.30
C GLY A 34 2.80 11.22 6.14
N ASP A 35 1.69 11.43 6.84
CA ASP A 35 1.03 10.42 7.64
C ASP A 35 -0.46 10.33 7.25
N PRO A 36 -0.83 9.38 6.36
CA PRO A 36 -2.21 9.22 5.92
C PRO A 36 -3.16 8.73 7.02
N THR A 37 -2.66 8.33 8.20
CA THR A 37 -3.52 8.05 9.38
C THR A 37 -3.98 9.31 10.09
N THR A 38 -3.21 10.39 9.94
CA THR A 38 -3.48 11.69 10.54
C THR A 38 -4.12 12.65 9.51
N THR A 39 -3.64 12.64 8.26
CA THR A 39 -4.14 13.49 7.17
C THR A 39 -4.33 12.68 5.90
N ILE A 40 -5.59 12.35 5.56
CA ILE A 40 -5.88 11.47 4.42
C ILE A 40 -5.36 11.99 3.08
N SER A 41 -5.25 13.31 2.92
CA SER A 41 -4.70 13.94 1.70
C SER A 41 -3.24 13.60 1.43
N ASP A 42 -2.49 13.12 2.42
CA ASP A 42 -1.10 12.69 2.25
C ASP A 42 -0.98 11.47 1.31
N THR A 43 -2.08 10.75 1.08
CA THR A 43 -2.13 9.67 0.08
C THR A 43 -1.80 10.15 -1.34
N LEU A 44 -1.99 11.44 -1.64
CA LEU A 44 -1.67 12.04 -2.94
C LEU A 44 -0.17 12.33 -3.09
N ASN A 45 0.59 12.37 -2.00
CA ASN A 45 2.03 12.63 -1.98
C ASN A 45 2.85 11.34 -2.20
N THR A 46 2.47 10.57 -3.23
CA THR A 46 3.13 9.30 -3.55
C THR A 46 4.56 9.50 -4.05
N ARG A 47 5.51 8.75 -3.47
CA ARG A 47 6.93 8.78 -3.83
C ARG A 47 7.39 7.56 -4.61
N ALA A 48 6.79 6.41 -4.36
CA ALA A 48 7.13 5.19 -5.08
C ALA A 48 5.96 4.20 -5.02
N VAL A 49 5.85 3.41 -6.08
CA VAL A 49 4.85 2.36 -6.22
C VAL A 49 5.58 1.05 -6.52
N TRP A 50 5.21 0.00 -5.81
CA TRP A 50 5.63 -1.37 -6.13
C TRP A 50 4.41 -2.19 -6.50
N ARG A 51 4.53 -2.94 -7.60
CA ARG A 51 3.51 -3.88 -8.04
C ARG A 51 4.13 -5.26 -8.17
N ARG A 52 3.59 -6.24 -7.44
CA ARG A 52 4.10 -7.62 -7.39
C ARG A 52 5.61 -7.67 -7.10
N GLY A 53 6.11 -6.78 -6.24
CA GLY A 53 7.53 -6.68 -5.88
C GLY A 53 8.41 -5.91 -6.86
N ALA A 54 7.91 -5.54 -8.05
CA ALA A 54 8.66 -4.71 -8.99
C ALA A 54 8.40 -3.23 -8.71
N GLY A 55 9.46 -2.45 -8.55
CA GLY A 55 9.37 -0.99 -8.52
C GLY A 55 8.89 -0.47 -9.87
N LEU A 56 7.79 0.26 -9.87
CA LEU A 56 7.35 1.03 -11.02
C LEU A 56 8.08 2.36 -10.91
N GLY A 57 9.09 2.57 -11.76
CA GLY A 57 9.85 3.81 -11.82
C GLY A 57 8.92 5.03 -11.88
N ARG A 58 9.41 6.18 -11.41
CA ARG A 58 8.65 7.42 -11.43
C ARG A 58 8.49 7.96 -12.85
#